data_AF-A0AAW4BHJ7-F1
#
_entry.id   AF-A0AAW4BHJ7-F1
#
_cell.length_a   1.000
_cell.length_b   1.000
_cell.length_c   1.000
_cell.angle_alpha   90.00
_cell.angle_beta   90.00
_cell.angle_gamma   90.00
#
_symmetry.space_group_name_H-M   'P 1'
#
loop_
_entity.id
_entity.type
_entity.pdbx_description
1 polymer ?
#
loop_
_entity_poly.entity_id
_entity_poly.type
_entity_poly.pdbx_seq_one_letter_code
_entity_poly.pdbx_strand_id
1 'polypeptide(L)'
;MAVPRPRLRKLTIKNFRCIGSTPVEIELDEIVVLVGPNNVGKSSILRAYEVAMEEASKTGLLTINDFPNESVDPENLPEIIIETVIFDEGQPGKQWVITDPETEEKYVKEKWIWESPGKASRVGWDVVANDWHPSKRPWGAPNVAQAYRSEPHRVDAFSDPDTQSKEIIKLLQSALTERVKALSEEELSGGELTPYQKLLHNVIELQKLIVKDTEKEIQAIQSEMEKMVCEVFPGYEVKFDARPEDEVDKCINLFKNDPQLR
;
A
#
# COMPACT_ATOMS: atom_id res chain seq x y z
N MET A 1 24.50 -3.22 1.42
CA MET A 1 23.94 -3.96 0.26
C MET A 1 22.48 -3.60 0.18
N ALA A 2 21.97 -3.22 -0.99
CA ALA A 2 20.56 -2.89 -1.13
C ALA A 2 19.73 -4.13 -0.77
N VAL A 3 18.75 -3.98 0.12
CA VAL A 3 17.81 -5.05 0.43
C VAL A 3 17.03 -5.34 -0.86
N PRO A 4 17.04 -6.59 -1.36
CA PRO A 4 16.29 -6.92 -2.55
C PRO A 4 14.81 -6.65 -2.32
N ARG A 5 14.20 -5.79 -3.15
CA ARG A 5 12.79 -5.40 -3.04
C ARG A 5 11.99 -6.01 -4.19
N PRO A 6 10.75 -6.48 -3.95
CA PRO A 6 9.87 -6.93 -5.02
C PRO A 6 9.82 -5.88 -6.13
N ARG A 7 10.08 -6.32 -7.36
CA ARG A 7 10.10 -5.45 -8.54
C ARG A 7 9.30 -6.09 -9.65
N LEU A 8 8.80 -5.25 -10.54
CA LEU A 8 8.07 -5.70 -11.71
C LEU A 8 9.06 -6.02 -12.81
N ARG A 9 8.88 -7.17 -13.42
CA ARG A 9 9.75 -7.68 -14.48
C ARG A 9 9.15 -7.44 -15.86
N LYS A 10 7.85 -7.71 -16.01
CA LYS A 10 7.19 -7.69 -17.31
C LYS A 10 5.72 -7.32 -17.17
N LEU A 11 5.25 -6.50 -18.10
CA LEU A 11 3.85 -6.11 -18.26
C LEU A 11 3.41 -6.51 -19.66
N THR A 12 2.36 -7.32 -19.76
CA THR A 12 1.72 -7.68 -21.02
C THR A 12 0.28 -7.16 -21.02
N ILE A 13 -0.11 -6.46 -22.07
CA ILE A 13 -1.42 -5.80 -22.19
C ILE A 13 -2.07 -6.21 -23.51
N LYS A 14 -3.35 -6.59 -23.47
CA LYS A 14 -4.13 -7.01 -24.63
C LYS A 14 -5.55 -6.44 -24.54
N ASN A 15 -6.13 -6.05 -25.68
CA ASN A 15 -7.52 -5.59 -25.82
C ASN A 15 -7.90 -4.49 -24.81
N PHE A 16 -7.01 -3.52 -24.61
CA PHE A 16 -7.17 -2.48 -23.60
C PHE A 16 -7.04 -1.09 -24.24
N ARG A 17 -8.12 -0.30 -24.21
CA ARG A 17 -8.21 1.00 -24.89
C ARG A 17 -7.83 0.87 -26.38
N CYS A 18 -6.76 1.54 -26.80
CA CYS A 18 -6.24 1.49 -28.17
C CYS A 18 -5.32 0.29 -28.45
N ILE A 19 -5.01 -0.54 -27.44
CA ILE A 19 -4.25 -1.78 -27.61
C ILE A 19 -5.22 -2.86 -28.05
N GLY A 20 -5.02 -3.41 -29.24
CA GLY A 20 -5.88 -4.44 -29.83
C GLY A 20 -5.57 -5.86 -29.35
N SER A 21 -5.96 -6.83 -30.18
CA SER A 21 -5.83 -8.26 -29.86
C SER A 21 -4.40 -8.79 -29.92
N THR A 22 -3.51 -8.11 -30.62
CA THR A 22 -2.06 -8.36 -30.54
C THR A 22 -1.53 -7.74 -29.24
N PRO A 23 -1.04 -8.55 -28.29
CA PRO A 23 -0.55 -8.03 -27.02
C PRO A 23 0.69 -7.14 -27.20
N VAL A 24 0.79 -6.12 -26.36
CA VAL A 24 2.01 -5.34 -26.17
C VAL A 24 2.71 -5.88 -24.93
N GLU A 25 3.99 -6.20 -25.06
CA GLU A 25 4.83 -6.67 -23.97
C GLU A 25 5.93 -5.65 -23.67
N ILE A 26 6.12 -5.35 -22.39
CA ILE A 26 7.07 -4.36 -21.92
C ILE A 26 7.87 -4.99 -20.78
N GLU A 27 9.17 -5.07 -20.97
CA GLU A 27 10.10 -5.40 -19.90
C GLU A 27 10.27 -4.18 -18.99
N LEU A 28 10.08 -4.40 -17.70
CA LEU A 28 10.14 -3.38 -16.66
C LEU A 28 11.47 -3.51 -15.93
N ASP A 29 12.17 -2.39 -15.83
CA ASP A 29 13.42 -2.24 -15.10
C ASP A 29 13.37 -0.95 -14.28
N GLU A 30 14.50 -0.49 -13.74
CA GLU A 30 14.56 0.72 -12.89
C GLU A 30 13.94 1.97 -13.54
N ILE A 31 14.22 2.19 -14.83
CA ILE A 31 13.70 3.34 -15.58
C ILE A 31 13.23 2.87 -16.96
N VAL A 32 11.94 3.05 -17.23
CA VAL A 32 11.33 2.76 -18.53
C VAL A 32 10.84 4.05 -19.18
N VAL A 33 11.33 4.34 -20.39
CA VAL A 33 10.94 5.54 -21.15
C VAL A 33 10.11 5.14 -22.36
N LEU A 34 8.83 5.53 -22.38
CA LEU A 34 7.92 5.28 -23.50
C LEU A 34 7.99 6.43 -24.51
N VAL A 35 8.58 6.19 -25.69
CA VAL A 35 8.70 7.19 -26.77
C VAL A 35 7.78 6.82 -27.93
N GLY A 36 7.08 7.82 -28.49
CA GLY A 36 6.27 7.63 -29.69
C GLY A 36 5.34 8.81 -29.97
N PRO A 37 4.66 8.83 -31.13
CA PRO A 37 3.69 9.88 -31.49
C PRO A 37 2.54 10.04 -30.48
N ASN A 38 1.79 11.13 -30.58
CA ASN A 38 0.58 11.31 -29.77
C ASN A 38 -0.46 10.23 -30.11
N ASN A 39 -1.22 9.79 -29.10
CA ASN A 39 -2.32 8.83 -29.22
C ASN A 39 -1.96 7.39 -29.64
N VAL A 40 -0.68 7.01 -29.60
CA VAL A 40 -0.24 5.62 -29.90
C VAL A 40 -0.39 4.64 -28.74
N GLY A 41 -0.98 5.07 -27.63
CA GLY A 41 -1.26 4.20 -26.48
C GLY A 41 -0.28 4.27 -25.31
N LYS A 42 0.65 5.24 -25.29
CA LYS A 42 1.54 5.46 -24.12
C LYS A 42 0.76 5.62 -22.81
N SER A 43 -0.27 6.46 -22.81
CA SER A 43 -1.14 6.64 -21.64
C SER A 43 -2.00 5.42 -21.34
N SER A 44 -2.28 4.58 -22.34
CA SER A 44 -3.00 3.30 -22.15
C SER A 44 -2.13 2.30 -21.42
N ILE A 45 -0.83 2.25 -21.72
CA ILE A 45 0.15 1.44 -20.99
C ILE A 45 0.21 1.86 -19.52
N LEU A 46 0.37 3.15 -19.25
CA LEU A 46 0.41 3.67 -17.88
C LEU A 46 -0.89 3.37 -17.13
N ARG A 47 -2.05 3.54 -17.76
CA ARG A 47 -3.34 3.18 -17.16
C ARG A 47 -3.43 1.68 -16.85
N ALA A 48 -3.02 0.82 -17.77
CA ALA A 48 -3.08 -0.64 -17.58
C ALA A 48 -2.23 -1.04 -16.35
N TYR A 49 -1.06 -0.43 -16.23
CA TYR A 49 -0.20 -0.60 -15.07
C TYR A 49 -0.90 -0.18 -13.76
N GLU A 50 -1.48 1.02 -13.71
CA GLU A 50 -2.22 1.52 -12.54
C GLU A 50 -3.38 0.60 -12.13
N VAL A 51 -4.19 0.17 -13.10
CA VAL A 51 -5.39 -0.62 -12.85
C VAL A 51 -5.04 -1.96 -12.22
N ALA A 52 -4.01 -2.64 -12.74
CA ALA A 52 -3.60 -3.94 -12.23
C ALA A 52 -2.92 -3.83 -10.86
N MET A 53 -2.13 -2.78 -10.63
CA MET A 53 -1.48 -2.53 -9.34
C MET A 53 -2.43 -2.04 -8.25
N GLU A 54 -3.52 -1.36 -8.59
CA GLU A 54 -4.50 -0.84 -7.63
C GLU A 54 -5.86 -1.57 -7.69
N GLU A 55 -5.85 -2.89 -7.89
CA GLU A 55 -7.08 -3.70 -7.97
C GLU A 55 -8.03 -3.50 -6.78
N ALA A 56 -7.49 -3.21 -5.59
CA ALA A 56 -8.27 -2.99 -4.37
C ALA A 56 -8.90 -1.58 -4.30
N SER A 57 -8.48 -0.65 -5.15
CA SER A 57 -8.91 0.75 -5.15
C SER A 57 -9.98 1.02 -6.24
N LYS A 58 -10.55 2.24 -6.23
CA LYS A 58 -11.46 2.67 -7.32
C LYS A 58 -10.72 2.79 -8.66
N THR A 59 -9.42 3.04 -8.65
CA THR A 59 -8.57 3.15 -9.84
C THR A 59 -8.48 1.83 -10.59
N GLY A 60 -8.50 0.69 -9.86
CA GLY A 60 -8.51 -0.66 -10.41
C GLY A 60 -9.83 -1.08 -11.08
N LEU A 61 -10.85 -0.23 -11.05
CA LEU A 61 -12.10 -0.46 -11.77
C LEU A 61 -11.98 0.05 -13.21
N LEU A 62 -12.32 -0.81 -14.17
CA LEU A 62 -12.44 -0.37 -15.56
C LEU A 62 -13.76 0.33 -15.81
N THR A 63 -13.68 1.39 -16.59
CA THR A 63 -14.84 2.07 -17.17
C THR A 63 -15.04 1.60 -18.61
N ILE A 64 -16.19 1.91 -19.21
CA ILE A 64 -16.44 1.55 -20.62
C ILE A 64 -15.37 2.13 -21.57
N ASN A 65 -14.80 3.28 -21.24
CA ASN A 65 -13.74 3.93 -22.00
C ASN A 65 -12.41 3.16 -21.99
N ASP A 66 -12.26 2.21 -21.06
CA ASP A 66 -11.09 1.34 -20.99
C ASP A 66 -11.23 0.13 -21.93
N PHE A 67 -12.43 -0.13 -22.45
CA PHE A 67 -12.67 -1.17 -23.46
C PHE A 67 -12.44 -0.61 -24.87
N PRO A 68 -11.88 -1.42 -25.80
CA PRO A 68 -11.73 -1.03 -27.19
C PRO A 68 -13.07 -0.59 -27.80
N ASN A 69 -13.06 0.54 -28.52
CA ASN A 69 -14.26 1.15 -29.12
C ASN A 69 -15.41 1.42 -28.15
N GLU A 70 -15.14 1.49 -26.84
CA GLU A 70 -16.16 1.69 -25.81
C GLU A 70 -17.25 0.60 -25.84
N SER A 71 -16.89 -0.62 -26.27
CA SER A 71 -17.79 -1.76 -26.31
C SER A 71 -17.18 -3.00 -25.66
N VAL A 72 -18.02 -3.78 -24.98
CA VAL A 72 -17.63 -5.07 -24.44
C VAL A 72 -17.76 -6.11 -25.55
N ASP A 73 -16.64 -6.69 -25.96
CA ASP A 73 -16.58 -7.83 -26.87
C ASP A 73 -16.22 -9.09 -26.07
N PRO A 74 -17.16 -10.04 -25.86
CA PRO A 74 -16.91 -11.27 -25.12
C PRO A 74 -15.78 -12.14 -25.69
N GLU A 75 -15.49 -12.03 -26.99
CA GLU A 75 -14.41 -12.78 -27.64
C GLU A 75 -13.04 -12.08 -27.48
N ASN A 76 -13.05 -10.79 -27.16
CA ASN A 76 -11.85 -9.94 -27.06
C ASN A 76 -11.85 -9.12 -25.77
N LEU A 77 -11.87 -9.82 -24.64
CA LEU A 77 -11.82 -9.17 -23.33
C LEU A 77 -10.45 -8.51 -23.08
N PRO A 78 -10.43 -7.36 -22.38
CA PRO A 78 -9.20 -6.78 -21.85
C PRO A 78 -8.48 -7.75 -20.93
N GLU A 79 -7.18 -7.92 -21.17
CA GLU A 79 -6.30 -8.77 -20.39
C GLU A 79 -5.01 -8.02 -20.06
N ILE A 80 -4.64 -8.05 -18.78
CA ILE A 80 -3.37 -7.52 -18.30
C ILE A 80 -2.67 -8.63 -17.53
N ILE A 81 -1.40 -8.89 -17.86
CA ILE A 81 -0.56 -9.85 -17.15
C ILE A 81 0.63 -9.10 -16.57
N ILE A 82 0.95 -9.40 -15.32
CA ILE A 82 2.11 -8.85 -14.63
C ILE A 82 2.96 -9.97 -14.09
N GLU A 83 4.26 -9.86 -14.34
CA GLU A 83 5.29 -10.70 -13.77
C GLU A 83 6.03 -9.92 -12.67
N THR A 84 5.96 -10.42 -11.43
CA THR A 84 6.55 -9.76 -10.25
C THR A 84 7.64 -10.64 -9.68
N VAL A 85 8.86 -10.12 -9.56
CA VAL A 85 9.99 -10.75 -8.87
C VAL A 85 9.73 -10.74 -7.37
N ILE A 86 9.93 -11.88 -6.72
CA ILE A 86 9.66 -12.09 -5.30
C ILE A 86 10.93 -12.56 -4.58
N PHE A 87 11.02 -12.23 -3.29
CA PHE A 87 12.12 -12.63 -2.40
C PHE A 87 11.61 -13.55 -1.29
N ASP A 88 12.48 -14.10 -0.45
CA ASP A 88 12.13 -15.15 0.51
C ASP A 88 11.09 -14.74 1.57
N GLU A 89 10.96 -13.46 1.87
CA GLU A 89 9.89 -12.94 2.72
C GLU A 89 8.57 -12.77 1.95
N GLY A 90 7.49 -13.35 2.48
CA GLY A 90 6.15 -13.16 1.91
C GLY A 90 5.86 -13.96 0.65
N GLN A 91 6.63 -15.00 0.33
CA GLN A 91 6.39 -15.82 -0.87
C GLN A 91 4.99 -16.46 -0.87
N PRO A 92 4.28 -16.44 -2.01
CA PRO A 92 3.08 -17.23 -2.17
C PRO A 92 3.45 -18.72 -2.23
N GLY A 93 2.43 -19.59 -2.14
CA GLY A 93 2.65 -21.04 -2.20
C GLY A 93 3.47 -21.47 -3.42
N LYS A 94 4.34 -22.48 -3.26
CA LYS A 94 5.32 -22.93 -4.26
C LYS A 94 4.74 -23.20 -5.66
N GLN A 95 3.46 -23.57 -5.74
CA GLN A 95 2.75 -23.78 -7.01
C GLN A 95 2.68 -22.53 -7.89
N TRP A 96 2.88 -21.33 -7.33
CA TRP A 96 2.84 -20.05 -8.06
C TRP A 96 4.23 -19.52 -8.45
N VAL A 97 5.29 -20.11 -7.89
CA VAL A 97 6.65 -19.55 -7.95
C VAL A 97 7.41 -20.16 -9.11
N ILE A 98 7.74 -19.33 -10.08
CA ILE A 98 8.58 -19.68 -11.24
C ILE A 98 10.01 -19.27 -10.91
N THR A 99 10.98 -20.10 -11.26
CA THR A 99 12.41 -19.75 -11.20
C THR A 99 12.90 -19.54 -12.61
N ASP A 100 13.47 -18.37 -12.88
CA ASP A 100 14.07 -18.07 -14.16
C ASP A 100 15.36 -18.90 -14.35
N PRO A 101 15.51 -19.65 -15.45
CA PRO A 101 16.70 -20.47 -15.68
C PRO A 101 17.95 -19.66 -16.03
N GLU A 102 17.82 -18.42 -16.49
CA GLU A 102 18.96 -17.57 -16.87
C GLU A 102 19.41 -16.67 -15.72
N THR A 103 18.45 -16.08 -14.98
CA THR A 103 18.75 -15.11 -13.92
C THR A 103 18.71 -15.69 -12.51
N GLU A 104 18.22 -16.92 -12.35
CA GLU A 104 17.91 -17.57 -11.06
C GLU A 104 16.89 -16.81 -10.20
N GLU A 105 16.25 -15.77 -10.74
CA GLU A 105 15.25 -14.98 -10.03
C GLU A 105 13.94 -15.76 -9.87
N LYS A 106 13.33 -15.65 -8.69
CA LYS A 106 11.99 -16.18 -8.44
C LYS A 106 10.96 -15.12 -8.76
N TYR A 107 9.91 -15.48 -9.48
CA TYR A 107 8.84 -14.57 -9.85
C TYR A 107 7.50 -15.28 -9.96
N VAL A 108 6.43 -14.48 -9.95
CA VAL A 108 5.05 -14.96 -10.09
C VAL A 108 4.39 -14.28 -11.27
N LYS A 109 3.39 -14.94 -11.87
CA LYS A 109 2.55 -14.33 -12.91
C LYS A 109 1.11 -14.23 -12.42
N GLU A 110 0.56 -13.04 -12.57
CA GLU A 110 -0.84 -12.72 -12.30
C GLU A 110 -1.49 -12.21 -13.56
N LYS A 111 -2.74 -12.62 -13.81
CA LYS A 111 -3.55 -12.18 -14.94
C LYS A 111 -4.87 -11.61 -14.45
N TRP A 112 -5.22 -10.45 -14.96
CA TRP A 112 -6.49 -9.78 -14.73
C TRP A 112 -7.29 -9.75 -16.04
N ILE A 113 -8.55 -10.14 -15.95
CA ILE A 113 -9.49 -10.16 -17.08
C ILE A 113 -10.75 -9.38 -16.68
N TRP A 114 -11.25 -8.52 -17.57
CA TRP A 114 -12.47 -7.76 -17.34
C TRP A 114 -13.56 -8.18 -18.33
N GLU A 115 -14.57 -8.91 -17.85
CA GLU A 115 -15.74 -9.30 -18.64
C GLU A 115 -16.72 -8.14 -18.87
N SER A 116 -16.68 -7.13 -18.00
CA SER A 116 -17.53 -5.94 -18.07
C SER A 116 -16.88 -4.79 -17.29
N PRO A 117 -17.37 -3.54 -17.45
CA PRO A 117 -16.90 -2.42 -16.63
C PRO A 117 -17.02 -2.74 -15.13
N GLY A 118 -15.95 -2.49 -14.38
CA GLY A 118 -15.86 -2.79 -12.96
C GLY A 118 -14.62 -3.59 -12.60
N LYS A 119 -14.82 -4.60 -11.75
CA LYS A 119 -13.73 -5.38 -11.14
C LYS A 119 -13.22 -6.46 -12.09
N ALA A 120 -11.92 -6.71 -12.02
CA ALA A 120 -11.31 -7.81 -12.75
C ALA A 120 -11.56 -9.16 -12.07
N SER A 121 -11.52 -10.23 -12.86
CA SER A 121 -11.20 -11.56 -12.39
C SER A 121 -9.68 -11.74 -12.39
N ARG A 122 -9.08 -11.97 -11.21
CA ARG A 122 -7.64 -12.22 -11.06
C ARG A 122 -7.36 -13.72 -10.90
N VAL A 123 -6.45 -14.24 -11.71
CA VAL A 123 -5.95 -15.61 -11.66
C VAL A 123 -4.42 -15.65 -11.64
N GLY A 124 -3.85 -16.71 -11.06
CA GLY A 124 -2.41 -16.95 -11.03
C GLY A 124 -1.97 -18.01 -12.02
N TRP A 125 -0.69 -17.98 -12.41
CA TRP A 125 -0.07 -19.05 -13.20
C TRP A 125 0.34 -20.22 -12.30
N ASP A 126 -0.21 -21.40 -12.57
CA ASP A 126 0.12 -22.63 -11.86
C ASP A 126 1.30 -23.34 -12.54
N VAL A 127 2.43 -23.39 -11.84
CA VAL A 127 3.67 -23.99 -12.33
C VAL A 127 3.56 -25.51 -12.44
N VAL A 128 2.72 -26.14 -11.61
CA VAL A 128 2.51 -27.61 -11.63
C VAL A 128 1.63 -28.01 -12.80
N ALA A 129 0.57 -27.24 -13.06
CA ALA A 129 -0.31 -27.48 -14.20
C ALA A 129 0.24 -26.92 -15.53
N ASN A 130 1.22 -26.01 -15.45
CA ASN A 130 1.76 -25.24 -16.58
C ASN A 130 0.67 -24.48 -17.36
N ASP A 131 -0.30 -23.92 -16.63
CA ASP A 131 -1.41 -23.14 -17.18
C ASP A 131 -1.95 -22.14 -16.14
N TRP A 132 -2.81 -21.22 -16.58
CA TRP A 132 -3.55 -20.34 -15.69
C TRP A 132 -4.53 -21.13 -14.84
N HIS A 133 -4.47 -20.94 -13.52
CA HIS A 133 -5.40 -21.60 -12.62
C HIS A 133 -6.83 -21.05 -12.86
N PRO A 134 -7.89 -21.88 -12.85
CA PRO A 134 -9.26 -21.44 -13.14
C PRO A 134 -9.82 -20.35 -12.22
N SER A 135 -9.46 -20.34 -10.92
CA SER A 135 -10.01 -19.36 -9.96
C SER A 135 -9.08 -18.93 -8.82
N LYS A 136 -7.92 -19.58 -8.65
CA LYS A 136 -6.97 -19.26 -7.58
C LYS A 136 -5.88 -18.35 -8.10
N ARG A 137 -5.23 -17.67 -7.16
CA ARG A 137 -4.24 -16.62 -7.40
C ARG A 137 -3.21 -16.56 -6.28
N PRO A 138 -2.00 -16.07 -6.55
CA PRO A 138 -1.01 -15.83 -5.50
C PRO A 138 -1.54 -14.80 -4.50
N TRP A 139 -1.08 -14.94 -3.25
CA TRP A 139 -1.44 -14.10 -2.09
C TRP A 139 -2.94 -13.99 -1.77
N GLY A 140 -3.81 -14.80 -2.38
CA GLY A 140 -5.21 -14.88 -2.01
C GLY A 140 -5.97 -13.57 -2.22
N ALA A 141 -6.33 -12.86 -1.15
CA ALA A 141 -7.14 -11.65 -1.25
C ALA A 141 -6.34 -10.46 -1.85
N PRO A 142 -6.99 -9.51 -2.56
CA PRO A 142 -6.32 -8.33 -3.12
C PRO A 142 -5.53 -7.51 -2.09
N ASN A 143 -6.07 -7.30 -0.89
CA ASN A 143 -5.41 -6.51 0.15
C ASN A 143 -4.11 -7.16 0.66
N VAL A 144 -4.06 -8.50 0.71
CA VAL A 144 -2.84 -9.22 1.11
C VAL A 144 -1.79 -9.11 0.01
N ALA A 145 -2.21 -9.25 -1.24
CA ALA A 145 -1.32 -9.10 -2.38
C ALA A 145 -0.77 -7.67 -2.51
N GLN A 146 -1.57 -6.64 -2.19
CA GLN A 146 -1.15 -5.23 -2.23
C GLN A 146 0.08 -4.95 -1.35
N ALA A 147 0.20 -5.60 -0.19
CA ALA A 147 1.33 -5.43 0.72
C ALA A 147 2.66 -5.91 0.10
N TYR A 148 2.61 -6.77 -0.91
CA TYR A 148 3.78 -7.31 -1.62
C TYR A 148 3.95 -6.71 -3.02
N ARG A 149 3.12 -5.75 -3.42
CA ARG A 149 3.22 -5.03 -4.68
C ARG A 149 3.74 -3.61 -4.46
N SER A 150 4.42 -3.08 -5.47
CA SER A 150 4.82 -1.68 -5.51
C SER A 150 3.57 -0.81 -5.61
N GLU A 151 3.52 0.28 -4.82
CA GLU A 151 2.47 1.28 -4.94
C GLU A 151 2.73 2.17 -6.16
N PRO A 152 1.82 2.24 -7.13
CA PRO A 152 2.00 3.11 -8.28
C PRO A 152 1.76 4.56 -7.86
N HIS A 153 2.66 5.46 -8.25
CA HIS A 153 2.50 6.90 -8.08
C HIS A 153 2.50 7.55 -9.46
N ARG A 154 1.36 8.09 -9.88
CA ARG A 154 1.26 8.79 -11.16
C ARG A 154 1.46 10.28 -10.95
N VAL A 155 2.48 10.79 -11.64
CA VAL A 155 2.70 12.23 -11.80
C VAL A 155 2.34 12.58 -13.24
N ASP A 156 1.19 13.22 -13.43
CA ASP A 156 0.78 13.69 -14.75
C ASP A 156 1.40 15.06 -15.02
N ALA A 157 2.19 15.18 -16.10
CA ALA A 157 2.86 16.43 -16.46
C ALA A 157 1.89 17.58 -16.77
N PHE A 158 0.63 17.27 -17.09
CA PHE A 158 -0.41 18.25 -17.36
C PHE A 158 -1.34 18.51 -16.17
N SER A 159 -1.14 17.82 -15.05
CA SER A 159 -1.87 18.15 -13.83
C SER A 159 -1.45 19.53 -13.31
N ASP A 160 -2.36 20.22 -12.64
CA ASP A 160 -2.08 21.54 -12.08
C ASP A 160 -0.83 21.48 -11.17
N PRO A 161 0.07 22.49 -11.20
CA PRO A 161 1.29 22.50 -10.40
C PRO A 161 1.06 22.23 -8.91
N ASP A 162 -0.08 22.65 -8.35
CA ASP A 162 -0.43 22.37 -6.96
C ASP A 162 -0.69 20.87 -6.72
N THR A 163 -1.28 20.19 -7.71
CA THR A 163 -1.55 18.74 -7.63
C THR A 163 -0.24 17.95 -7.73
N GLN A 164 0.64 18.31 -8.67
CA GLN A 164 1.96 17.69 -8.79
C GLN A 164 2.78 17.88 -7.51
N SER A 165 2.76 19.11 -6.97
CA SER A 165 3.47 19.45 -5.74
C SER A 165 2.97 18.61 -4.56
N LYS A 166 1.66 18.42 -4.43
CA LYS A 166 1.06 17.58 -3.38
C LYS A 166 1.51 16.13 -3.47
N GLU A 167 1.54 15.52 -4.66
CA GLU A 167 1.99 14.14 -4.82
C GLU A 167 3.48 13.98 -4.48
N ILE A 168 4.32 14.94 -4.89
CA ILE A 168 5.75 14.95 -4.53
C ILE A 168 5.94 15.13 -3.02
N ILE A 169 5.21 16.07 -2.40
CA ILE A 169 5.24 16.31 -0.94
C ILE A 169 4.83 15.03 -0.20
N LYS A 170 3.77 14.35 -0.65
CA LYS A 170 3.29 13.09 -0.06
C LYS A 170 4.35 12.00 -0.12
N LEU A 171 5.06 11.88 -1.25
CA LEU A 171 6.15 10.91 -1.43
C LEU A 171 7.35 11.22 -0.52
N LEU A 172 7.70 12.50 -0.33
CA LEU A 172 8.75 12.88 0.61
C LEU A 172 8.32 12.65 2.07
N GLN A 173 7.06 12.93 2.40
CA GLN A 173 6.50 12.68 3.74
C GLN A 173 6.47 11.20 4.08
N SER A 174 6.12 10.32 3.13
CA SER A 174 6.11 8.87 3.37
C SER A 174 7.51 8.35 3.66
N ALA A 175 8.51 8.77 2.88
CA ALA A 175 9.92 8.42 3.11
C ALA A 175 10.44 8.91 4.48
N LEU A 176 10.08 10.14 4.87
CA LEU A 176 10.42 10.66 6.20
C LEU A 176 9.75 9.86 7.32
N THR A 177 8.47 9.52 7.16
CA THR A 177 7.70 8.74 8.16
C THR A 177 8.25 7.34 8.30
N GLU A 178 8.62 6.69 7.20
CA GLU A 178 9.25 5.37 7.19
C GLU A 178 10.62 5.41 7.91
N ARG A 179 11.42 6.46 7.69
CA ARG A 179 12.68 6.65 8.41
C ARG A 179 12.48 6.88 9.90
N VAL A 180 11.45 7.62 10.31
CA VAL A 180 11.09 7.82 11.73
C VAL A 180 10.72 6.48 12.39
N LYS A 181 9.93 5.63 11.71
CA LYS A 181 9.61 4.29 12.21
C LYS A 181 10.87 3.43 12.35
N ALA A 182 11.75 3.43 11.36
CA ALA A 182 13.00 2.70 11.44
C ALA A 182 13.86 3.14 12.66
N LEU A 183 13.89 4.43 12.98
CA LEU A 183 14.61 4.95 14.17
C LEU A 183 13.96 4.55 15.50
N SER A 184 12.67 4.21 15.51
CA SER A 184 11.98 3.69 16.70
C SER A 184 12.38 2.24 16.99
N GLU A 185 12.68 1.47 15.94
CA GLU A 185 13.03 0.05 15.98
C GLU A 185 14.55 -0.21 16.01
N GLU A 186 15.37 0.79 15.70
CA GLU A 186 16.84 0.68 15.77
C GLU A 186 17.31 0.48 17.23
N GLU A 187 17.99 -0.64 17.51
CA GLU A 187 18.70 -0.88 18.77
C GLU A 187 20.18 -0.47 18.61
N LEU A 188 20.66 0.46 19.46
CA LEU A 188 22.08 0.83 19.49
C LEU A 188 22.90 -0.25 20.20
N SER A 189 24.09 -0.55 19.66
CA SER A 189 25.04 -1.44 20.30
C SER A 189 25.50 -0.86 21.64
N GLY A 190 25.13 -1.54 22.73
CA GLY A 190 25.45 -1.13 24.10
C GLY A 190 24.24 -0.82 24.98
N GLY A 191 23.00 -0.96 24.48
CA GLY A 191 21.78 -0.74 25.25
C GLY A 191 21.46 0.74 25.52
N GLU A 192 22.13 1.66 24.82
CA GLU A 192 21.76 3.08 24.86
C GLU A 192 20.48 3.32 24.05
N LEU A 193 19.57 4.10 24.60
CA LEU A 193 18.33 4.49 23.91
C LEU A 193 18.65 5.44 22.74
N THR A 194 17.99 5.23 21.60
CA THR A 194 18.06 6.16 20.47
C THR A 194 17.52 7.53 20.86
N PRO A 195 17.89 8.62 20.15
CA PRO A 195 17.32 9.95 20.40
C PRO A 195 15.78 9.96 20.34
N TYR A 196 15.19 9.13 19.48
CA TYR A 196 13.74 8.97 19.37
C TYR A 196 13.15 8.26 20.60
N GLN A 197 13.75 7.15 21.03
CA GLN A 197 13.34 6.42 22.24
C GLN A 197 13.47 7.28 23.51
N LYS A 198 14.52 8.13 23.59
CA LYS A 198 14.66 9.11 24.68
C LYS A 198 13.51 10.13 24.69
N LEU A 199 13.09 10.58 23.51
CA LEU A 199 11.98 11.53 23.40
C LEU A 199 10.64 10.88 23.81
N LEU A 200 10.38 9.64 23.38
CA LEU A 200 9.22 8.85 23.84
C LEU A 200 9.21 8.69 25.35
N HIS A 201 10.33 8.31 25.94
CA HIS A 201 10.47 8.15 27.38
C HIS A 201 10.12 9.45 28.13
N ASN A 202 10.63 10.60 27.65
CA ASN A 202 10.34 11.89 28.25
C ASN A 202 8.84 12.26 28.14
N VAL A 203 8.18 11.88 27.03
CA VAL A 203 6.73 12.10 26.88
C VAL A 203 5.94 11.26 27.89
N ILE A 204 6.32 9.99 28.08
CA ILE A 204 5.70 9.09 29.08
C ILE A 204 5.88 9.66 30.49
N GLU A 205 7.09 10.09 30.83
CA GLU A 205 7.35 10.69 32.14
C GLU A 205 6.49 11.93 32.38
N LEU A 206 6.37 12.79 31.38
CA LEU A 206 5.54 13.99 31.45
C LEU A 206 4.05 13.64 31.61
N GLN A 207 3.55 12.64 30.88
CA GLN A 207 2.16 12.16 31.03
C GLN A 207 1.92 11.60 32.45
N LYS A 208 2.83 10.78 32.97
CA LYS A 208 2.76 10.25 34.34
C LYS A 208 2.73 11.37 35.38
N LEU A 209 3.52 12.42 35.16
CA LEU A 209 3.57 13.58 36.05
C LEU A 209 2.23 14.33 36.05
N ILE A 210 1.63 14.57 34.89
CA ILE A 210 0.31 15.22 34.77
C ILE A 210 -0.78 14.40 35.46
N VAL A 211 -0.81 13.08 35.25
CA VAL A 211 -1.80 12.19 35.89
C VAL A 211 -1.65 12.23 37.42
N LYS A 212 -0.42 12.25 37.91
CA LYS A 212 -0.13 12.36 39.35
C LYS A 212 -0.56 13.70 39.92
N ASP A 213 -0.30 14.80 39.20
CA ASP A 213 -0.68 16.15 39.66
C ASP A 213 -2.20 16.34 39.68
N THR A 214 -2.93 15.67 38.78
CA THR A 214 -4.40 15.75 38.66
C THR A 214 -5.15 14.66 39.43
N GLU A 215 -4.46 13.76 40.13
CA GLU A 215 -5.05 12.61 40.82
C GLU A 215 -6.17 12.99 41.81
N LYS A 216 -5.98 14.07 42.57
CA LYS A 216 -6.98 14.57 43.53
C LYS A 216 -8.26 15.06 42.85
N GLU A 217 -8.12 15.73 41.71
CA GLU A 217 -9.26 16.22 40.95
C GLU A 217 -10.03 15.07 40.31
N ILE A 218 -9.30 14.09 39.76
CA ILE A 218 -9.87 12.86 39.20
C ILE A 218 -10.66 12.11 40.28
N GLN A 219 -10.11 11.93 41.48
CA GLN A 219 -10.80 11.26 42.59
C GLN A 219 -12.06 12.01 43.05
N ALA A 220 -12.01 13.35 43.07
CA ALA A 220 -13.16 14.17 43.42
C ALA A 220 -14.31 13.97 42.41
N ILE A 221 -13.99 14.00 41.10
CA ILE A 221 -14.95 13.79 40.02
C ILE A 221 -15.49 12.35 40.04
N GLN A 222 -14.64 11.34 40.25
CA GLN A 222 -15.06 9.94 40.39
C GLN A 222 -16.07 9.78 41.52
N SER A 223 -15.79 10.35 42.69
CA SER A 223 -16.67 10.27 43.86
C SER A 223 -18.02 10.94 43.61
N GLU A 224 -18.05 12.02 42.82
CA GLU A 224 -19.28 12.71 42.45
C GLU A 224 -20.09 11.92 41.42
N MET A 225 -19.43 11.36 40.41
CA MET A 225 -20.07 10.48 39.42
C MET A 225 -20.62 9.20 40.06
N GLU A 226 -19.89 8.57 40.97
CA GLU A 226 -20.36 7.39 41.70
C GLU A 226 -21.63 7.67 42.49
N LYS A 227 -21.71 8.83 43.16
CA LYS A 227 -22.94 9.24 43.86
C LYS A 227 -24.12 9.33 42.90
N MET A 228 -23.97 10.02 41.78
CA MET A 228 -25.04 10.17 40.79
C MET A 228 -25.46 8.83 40.17
N VAL A 229 -24.50 7.95 39.86
CA VAL A 229 -24.80 6.66 39.25
C VAL A 229 -25.43 5.71 40.26
N CYS A 230 -25.01 5.74 41.54
CA CYS A 230 -25.59 4.93 42.60
C CYS A 230 -27.05 5.28 42.93
N GLU A 231 -27.50 6.50 42.62
CA GLU A 231 -28.92 6.88 42.76
C GLU A 231 -29.83 6.09 41.82
N VAL A 232 -29.33 5.67 40.66
CA VAL A 232 -30.08 4.92 39.65
C VAL A 232 -29.73 3.43 39.66
N PHE A 233 -28.46 3.10 39.94
CA PHE A 233 -27.91 1.74 39.92
C PHE A 233 -27.08 1.47 41.19
N PRO A 234 -27.70 0.90 42.24
CA PRO A 234 -27.01 0.61 43.50
C PRO A 234 -25.85 -0.38 43.31
N GLY A 235 -24.66 -0.03 43.83
CA GLY A 235 -23.47 -0.89 43.82
C GLY A 235 -22.56 -0.74 42.60
N TYR A 236 -22.73 0.31 41.80
CA TYR A 236 -21.87 0.60 40.65
C TYR A 236 -20.62 1.41 41.06
N GLU A 237 -19.43 0.98 40.63
CA GLU A 237 -18.13 1.64 40.92
C GLU A 237 -17.58 2.28 39.64
N VAL A 238 -17.11 3.54 39.71
CA VAL A 238 -16.58 4.30 38.57
C VAL A 238 -15.08 4.54 38.78
N LYS A 239 -14.27 3.95 37.91
CA LYS A 239 -12.81 4.13 37.89
C LYS A 239 -12.35 4.78 36.59
N PHE A 240 -11.56 5.82 36.71
CA PHE A 240 -10.85 6.49 35.62
C PHE A 240 -9.43 5.94 35.54
N ASP A 241 -9.03 5.53 34.34
CA ASP A 241 -7.71 5.00 34.04
C ASP A 241 -7.11 5.84 32.90
N ALA A 242 -6.03 6.56 33.21
CA ALA A 242 -5.44 7.54 32.31
C ALA A 242 -4.47 6.93 31.27
N ARG A 243 -4.07 5.66 31.44
CA ARG A 243 -3.20 4.88 30.54
C ARG A 243 -2.09 5.69 29.83
N PRO A 244 -1.17 6.32 30.57
CA PRO A 244 -0.11 7.18 30.01
C PRO A 244 0.99 6.42 29.22
N GLU A 245 0.83 5.11 29.03
CA GLU A 245 1.78 4.26 28.29
C GLU A 245 1.16 3.77 26.98
N ASP A 246 -0.13 4.02 26.75
CA ASP A 246 -0.84 3.57 25.56
C ASP A 246 -0.60 4.53 24.39
N GLU A 247 -0.21 3.98 23.24
CA GLU A 247 -0.13 4.67 21.94
C GLU A 247 0.74 5.95 21.90
N VAL A 248 1.79 6.03 22.73
CA VAL A 248 2.66 7.21 22.87
C VAL A 248 3.29 7.64 21.53
N ASP A 249 3.59 6.69 20.65
CA ASP A 249 4.10 6.96 19.30
C ASP A 249 3.14 7.82 18.46
N LYS A 250 1.83 7.74 18.70
CA LYS A 250 0.83 8.56 18.01
C LYS A 250 0.80 10.00 18.53
N CYS A 251 1.31 10.26 19.73
CA CYS A 251 1.37 11.61 20.29
C CYS A 251 2.48 12.46 19.64
N ILE A 252 3.51 11.83 19.08
CA ILE A 252 4.68 12.52 18.52
C ILE A 252 4.54 12.59 17.00
N ASN A 253 4.08 13.73 16.50
CA ASN A 253 4.08 14.02 15.08
C ASN A 253 5.23 14.97 14.74
N LEU A 254 6.40 14.41 14.40
CA LEU A 254 7.66 15.16 14.19
C LEU A 254 7.57 16.19 13.06
N PHE A 255 6.71 15.96 12.06
CA PHE A 255 6.57 16.81 10.87
C PHE A 255 5.11 17.23 10.65
N LYS A 256 4.54 17.93 11.63
CA LYS A 256 3.13 18.40 11.60
C LYS A 256 2.85 19.50 10.56
N ASN A 257 3.87 20.27 10.19
CA ASN A 257 3.71 21.36 9.23
C ASN A 257 3.78 20.82 7.79
N ASP A 258 2.94 21.35 6.91
CA ASP A 258 2.96 21.00 5.50
C ASP A 258 4.31 21.40 4.87
N PRO A 259 5.08 20.44 4.34
CA PRO A 259 6.27 20.73 3.57
C PRO A 259 5.90 21.58 2.37
N GLN A 260 6.73 22.57 2.05
CA GLN A 260 6.55 23.40 0.87
C GLN A 260 7.66 23.09 -0.13
N LEU A 261 7.27 22.82 -1.37
CA LEU A 261 8.19 22.88 -2.51
C LEU A 261 8.31 24.35 -2.91
N ARG A 262 9.53 24.86 -2.94
CA ARG A 262 9.86 26.23 -3.36
C ARG A 262 10.77 26.21 -4.56
#